data_AF-A0A257VQK9-F1
#
_entry.id   AF-A0A257VQK9-F1
#
_cell.length_a   1.000
_cell.length_b   1.000
_cell.length_c   1.000
_cell.angle_alpha   90.00
_cell.angle_beta   90.00
_cell.angle_gamma   90.00
#
_symmetry.space_group_name_H-M   'P 1'
#
loop_
_entity.id
_entity.type
_entity.pdbx_description
1 polymer ?
#
loop_
_entity_poly.entity_id
_entity_poly.type
_entity_poly.pdbx_seq_one_letter_code
_entity_poly.pdbx_strand_id
1 'polypeptide(L)'
;HKHHKGVWVGVEHVNGNNFWGAKYQQQDAVEAAPFKERIENVSVEVKEGPNGTQQLQIHNVWQGDDAKPVVHEQTVITAYPNRLLVYDITLTPAEGPAEFEDTKEGFLAIRVAPTMTEKNGGIITNAEGEVGETNCWGKTSAWVDYSGLVDGKPVGVALFDHPGNFRPSRYHVRGYGLFAISPFGEKVYSKGASEAAPIHLQPGEKFHVKYGLLAHTGNVESGKVAEVYAQFVEWTK
;
A
#
# COMPACT_ATOMS: atom_id res chain seq x y z
N HIS A 1 13.53 6.94 7.81
CA HIS A 1 13.88 5.74 7.01
C HIS A 1 14.48 6.23 5.70
N LYS A 2 15.60 5.67 5.24
CA LYS A 2 16.33 6.19 4.07
C LYS A 2 15.56 5.95 2.74
N HIS A 3 14.71 4.91 2.69
CA HIS A 3 14.17 4.35 1.42
C HIS A 3 12.70 4.63 1.15
N HIS A 4 11.91 4.85 2.20
CA HIS A 4 10.45 4.85 2.12
C HIS A 4 9.93 6.19 2.63
N LYS A 5 9.44 7.03 1.70
CA LYS A 5 8.96 8.38 1.94
C LYS A 5 7.62 8.56 1.23
N GLY A 6 6.64 9.13 1.94
CA GLY A 6 5.31 9.37 1.37
C GLY A 6 4.46 8.11 1.26
N VAL A 7 3.66 8.04 0.20
CA VAL A 7 2.80 6.90 -0.18
C VAL A 7 3.36 6.30 -1.47
N TRP A 8 3.48 4.98 -1.55
CA TRP A 8 4.00 4.30 -2.74
C TRP A 8 3.34 2.93 -2.93
N VAL A 9 3.45 2.42 -4.15
CA VAL A 9 3.07 1.06 -4.54
C VAL A 9 4.34 0.32 -4.97
N GLY A 10 4.54 -0.90 -4.49
CA GLY A 10 5.67 -1.74 -4.87
C GLY A 10 5.67 -3.05 -4.11
N VAL A 11 6.32 -4.09 -4.62
CA VAL A 11 6.40 -5.41 -3.96
C VAL A 11 7.77 -6.04 -4.22
N GLU A 12 8.25 -6.84 -3.26
CA GLU A 12 9.63 -7.32 -3.25
C GLU A 12 9.96 -8.37 -4.31
N HIS A 13 9.00 -9.18 -4.76
CA HIS A 13 9.31 -10.30 -5.65
C HIS A 13 8.32 -10.36 -6.82
N VAL A 14 8.76 -9.84 -7.97
CA VAL A 14 8.06 -9.97 -9.26
C VAL A 14 9.00 -10.51 -10.33
N ASN A 15 8.77 -11.72 -10.81
CA ASN A 15 9.70 -12.43 -11.72
C ASN A 15 11.16 -12.40 -11.22
N GLY A 16 11.38 -12.52 -9.90
CA GLY A 16 12.71 -12.42 -9.27
C GLY A 16 13.30 -11.00 -9.13
N ASN A 17 12.60 -9.95 -9.58
CA ASN A 17 13.00 -8.54 -9.41
C ASN A 17 12.43 -7.95 -8.12
N ASN A 18 13.13 -6.96 -7.52
CA ASN A 18 12.73 -6.30 -6.27
C ASN A 18 12.29 -4.85 -6.44
N PHE A 19 10.97 -4.63 -6.38
CA PHE A 19 10.34 -3.32 -6.51
C PHE A 19 9.98 -2.68 -5.16
N TRP A 20 10.46 -3.22 -4.03
CA TRP A 20 10.13 -2.74 -2.68
C TRP A 20 11.35 -2.24 -1.91
N GLY A 21 12.36 -3.10 -1.80
CA GLY A 21 13.61 -2.84 -1.13
C GLY A 21 14.66 -2.69 -2.20
N ALA A 22 14.90 -1.46 -2.68
CA ALA A 22 16.01 -1.21 -3.60
C ALA A 22 17.29 -1.81 -2.97
N LYS A 23 17.82 -2.88 -3.59
CA LYS A 23 18.96 -3.69 -3.10
C LYS A 23 20.18 -2.85 -2.66
N TYR A 24 20.26 -1.60 -3.10
CA TYR A 24 21.43 -0.74 -3.03
C TYR A 24 21.41 0.35 -1.97
N GLN A 25 20.26 0.65 -1.35
CA GLN A 25 20.24 1.71 -0.35
C GLN A 25 20.45 1.20 1.09
N GLN A 26 20.55 -0.11 1.30
CA GLN A 26 20.86 -0.71 2.61
C GLN A 26 22.32 -0.51 3.07
N GLN A 27 23.18 0.13 2.26
CA GLN A 27 24.56 0.44 2.61
C GLN A 27 24.70 1.90 3.10
N ASP A 28 25.65 2.15 4.01
CA ASP A 28 25.98 3.51 4.49
C ASP A 28 26.68 4.37 3.43
N ALA A 29 27.07 3.79 2.30
CA ALA A 29 27.57 4.49 1.13
C ALA A 29 26.43 4.75 0.13
N VAL A 30 26.30 6.00 -0.32
CA VAL A 30 25.48 6.37 -1.48
C VAL A 30 26.26 5.98 -2.74
N GLU A 31 26.36 4.68 -3.02
CA GLU A 31 26.67 4.27 -4.39
C GLU A 31 25.43 4.51 -5.25
N ALA A 32 25.60 5.10 -6.43
CA ALA A 32 24.52 5.26 -7.38
C ALA A 32 23.94 3.87 -7.66
N ALA A 33 22.64 3.67 -7.38
CA ALA A 33 21.99 2.42 -7.67
C ALA A 33 22.29 2.06 -9.13
N PRO A 34 22.89 0.89 -9.43
CA PRO A 34 22.94 0.45 -10.81
C PRO A 34 21.49 0.43 -11.30
N PHE A 35 21.24 1.12 -12.40
CA PHE A 35 19.94 1.53 -12.97
C PHE A 35 18.97 0.39 -13.34
N LYS A 36 19.00 -0.73 -12.63
CA LYS A 36 18.47 -2.01 -13.06
C LYS A 36 16.99 -2.13 -12.71
N GLU A 37 16.62 -2.38 -11.46
CA GLU A 37 15.22 -2.50 -11.04
C GLU A 37 14.65 -1.13 -10.62
N ARG A 38 13.58 -0.64 -11.27
CA ARG A 38 12.90 0.60 -10.86
C ARG A 38 11.42 0.64 -11.24
N ILE A 39 10.65 1.45 -10.51
CA ILE A 39 9.32 1.88 -10.94
C ILE A 39 9.48 3.28 -11.53
N GLU A 40 9.27 3.39 -12.84
CA GLU A 40 9.32 4.66 -13.57
C GLU A 40 7.91 5.23 -13.73
N ASN A 41 7.68 6.46 -13.28
CA ASN A 41 6.45 7.18 -13.58
C ASN A 41 6.50 7.67 -15.02
N VAL A 42 5.58 7.20 -15.85
CA VAL A 42 5.49 7.53 -17.28
C VAL A 42 4.57 8.71 -17.52
N SER A 43 3.43 8.75 -16.83
CA SER A 43 2.50 9.87 -16.92
C SER A 43 1.68 10.08 -15.66
N VAL A 44 1.21 11.32 -15.49
CA VAL A 44 0.20 11.72 -14.50
C VAL A 44 -0.74 12.68 -15.19
N GLU A 45 -2.04 12.36 -15.20
CA GLU A 45 -3.09 13.23 -15.71
C GLU A 45 -4.08 13.57 -14.61
N VAL A 46 -4.50 14.83 -14.53
CA VAL A 46 -5.58 15.26 -13.64
C VAL A 46 -6.89 15.27 -14.42
N LYS A 47 -7.92 14.61 -13.90
CA LYS A 47 -9.27 14.58 -14.49
C LYS A 47 -10.33 14.81 -13.44
N GLU A 48 -11.46 15.36 -13.86
CA GLU A 48 -12.66 15.37 -13.03
C GLU A 48 -13.20 13.94 -12.91
N GLY A 49 -13.46 13.50 -11.68
CA GLY A 49 -14.04 12.22 -11.37
C GLY A 49 -15.55 12.31 -11.14
N PRO A 50 -16.21 11.18 -10.84
CA PRO A 50 -17.62 11.15 -10.51
C PRO A 50 -17.97 12.08 -9.34
N ASN A 51 -19.16 12.69 -9.39
CA ASN A 51 -19.70 13.53 -8.31
C ASN A 51 -18.78 14.71 -7.91
N GLY A 52 -18.03 15.28 -8.86
CA GLY A 52 -17.15 16.43 -8.64
C GLY A 52 -15.86 16.09 -7.88
N THR A 53 -15.51 14.80 -7.74
CA THR A 53 -14.20 14.39 -7.23
C THR A 53 -13.09 14.77 -8.20
N GLN A 54 -11.84 14.77 -7.73
CA GLN A 54 -10.67 14.96 -8.59
C GLN A 54 -9.87 13.67 -8.64
N GLN A 55 -9.42 13.30 -9.84
CA GLN A 55 -8.69 12.07 -10.08
C GLN A 55 -7.29 12.34 -10.62
N LEU A 56 -6.31 11.61 -10.09
CA LEU A 56 -5.00 11.46 -10.71
C LEU A 56 -4.99 10.11 -11.44
N GLN A 57 -4.83 10.12 -12.75
CA GLN A 57 -4.60 8.91 -13.55
C GLN A 57 -3.10 8.77 -13.77
N ILE A 58 -2.52 7.75 -13.17
CA ILE A 58 -1.08 7.51 -13.12
C ILE A 58 -0.77 6.27 -13.94
N HIS A 59 0.24 6.37 -14.80
CA HIS A 59 0.85 5.22 -15.46
C HIS A 59 2.29 5.07 -14.98
N ASN A 60 2.60 3.94 -14.35
CA ASN A 60 3.96 3.55 -14.02
C ASN A 60 4.38 2.30 -14.79
N VAL A 61 5.68 2.16 -15.03
CA VAL A 61 6.29 0.97 -15.61
C VAL A 61 7.31 0.42 -14.63
N TRP A 62 7.10 -0.83 -14.24
CA TRP A 62 8.01 -1.56 -13.36
C TRP A 62 9.04 -2.26 -14.25
N GLN A 63 10.28 -1.81 -14.19
CA GLN A 63 11.36 -2.26 -15.04
C GLN A 63 12.32 -3.16 -14.29
N GLY A 64 12.61 -4.34 -14.85
CA GLY A 64 13.53 -5.32 -14.27
C GLY A 64 15.00 -5.03 -14.60
N ASP A 65 15.87 -5.98 -14.27
CA ASP A 65 17.33 -5.80 -14.24
C ASP A 65 18.02 -5.30 -15.55
N ASP A 66 17.33 -5.35 -16.69
CA ASP A 66 17.76 -4.90 -18.02
C ASP A 66 16.97 -3.68 -18.54
N ALA A 67 16.30 -2.96 -17.64
CA ALA A 67 15.36 -1.88 -17.92
C ALA A 67 14.15 -2.30 -18.79
N LYS A 68 13.92 -3.60 -19.01
CA LYS A 68 12.73 -4.05 -19.71
C LYS A 68 11.49 -3.94 -18.83
N PRO A 69 10.37 -3.49 -19.40
CA PRO A 69 9.08 -3.52 -18.72
C PRO A 69 8.71 -4.95 -18.27
N VAL A 70 8.38 -5.11 -16.99
CA VAL A 70 7.83 -6.34 -16.42
C VAL A 70 6.34 -6.18 -16.18
N VAL A 71 5.93 -5.06 -15.59
CA VAL A 71 4.52 -4.74 -15.27
C VAL A 71 4.22 -3.30 -15.69
N HIS A 72 3.05 -3.10 -16.31
CA HIS A 72 2.40 -1.81 -16.39
C HIS A 72 1.44 -1.66 -15.21
N GLU A 73 1.59 -0.56 -14.47
CA GLU A 73 0.69 -0.16 -13.40
C GLU A 73 -0.13 1.04 -13.86
N GLN A 74 -1.45 0.89 -13.87
CA GLN A 74 -2.39 2.00 -14.01
C GLN A 74 -3.08 2.22 -12.67
N THR A 75 -2.87 3.38 -12.07
CA THR A 75 -3.45 3.76 -10.78
C THR A 75 -4.33 4.98 -10.95
N VAL A 76 -5.60 4.88 -10.58
CA VAL A 76 -6.51 6.03 -10.46
C VAL A 76 -6.63 6.39 -8.98
N ILE A 77 -6.11 7.55 -8.60
CA ILE A 77 -6.26 8.09 -7.24
C ILE A 77 -7.44 9.07 -7.26
N THR A 78 -8.55 8.71 -6.61
CA THR A 78 -9.71 9.60 -6.45
C THR A 78 -9.65 10.31 -5.11
N ALA A 79 -9.64 11.64 -5.11
CA ALA A 79 -9.64 12.46 -3.91
C ALA A 79 -11.05 12.91 -3.53
N TYR A 80 -11.46 12.63 -2.30
CA TYR A 80 -12.74 13.02 -1.72
C TYR A 80 -12.58 14.18 -0.71
N PRO A 81 -13.60 15.04 -0.53
CA PRO A 81 -13.54 16.19 0.38
C PRO A 81 -13.24 15.84 1.85
N ASN A 82 -13.55 14.62 2.28
CA ASN A 82 -13.29 14.13 3.63
C ASN A 82 -11.84 13.69 3.86
N ARG A 83 -10.92 13.97 2.91
CA ARG A 83 -9.49 13.56 2.93
C ARG A 83 -9.27 12.05 2.75
N LEU A 84 -10.27 11.35 2.23
CA LEU A 84 -10.09 10.00 1.69
C LEU A 84 -9.49 10.08 0.29
N LEU A 85 -8.41 9.33 0.08
CA LEU A 85 -7.88 9.00 -1.23
C LEU A 85 -8.20 7.55 -1.53
N VAL A 86 -8.85 7.27 -2.66
CA VAL A 86 -9.09 5.91 -3.13
C VAL A 86 -8.07 5.59 -4.20
N TYR A 87 -7.28 4.55 -3.98
CA TYR A 87 -6.33 3.98 -4.93
C TYR A 87 -7.00 2.80 -5.63
N ASP A 88 -7.33 2.99 -6.90
CA ASP A 88 -7.79 1.92 -7.80
C ASP A 88 -6.62 1.51 -8.69
N ILE A 89 -6.03 0.34 -8.40
CA ILE A 89 -4.74 -0.08 -8.97
C ILE A 89 -4.96 -1.29 -9.88
N THR A 90 -4.54 -1.16 -11.13
CA THR A 90 -4.48 -2.25 -12.11
C THR A 90 -3.04 -2.55 -12.47
N LEU A 91 -2.64 -3.81 -12.35
CA LEU A 91 -1.36 -4.32 -12.84
C LEU A 91 -1.61 -5.22 -14.06
N THR A 92 -0.79 -5.04 -15.09
CA THR A 92 -0.81 -5.87 -16.30
C THR A 92 0.61 -6.29 -16.67
N PRO A 93 0.83 -7.54 -17.11
CA PRO A 93 2.14 -7.94 -17.62
C PRO A 93 2.49 -7.16 -18.88
N ALA A 94 3.76 -6.75 -19.03
CA ALA A 94 4.19 -5.93 -20.16
C ALA A 94 4.54 -6.75 -21.41
N GLU A 95 5.64 -7.52 -21.40
CA GLU A 95 6.10 -8.31 -22.55
C GLU A 95 5.89 -9.83 -22.38
N GLY A 96 5.89 -10.32 -21.15
CA GLY A 96 5.74 -11.74 -20.80
C GLY A 96 4.88 -11.92 -19.56
N PRO A 97 4.73 -13.15 -19.02
CA PRO A 97 3.97 -13.38 -17.81
C PRO A 97 4.59 -12.63 -16.61
N ALA A 98 3.76 -12.25 -15.64
CA ALA A 98 4.19 -11.65 -14.38
C ALA A 98 3.76 -12.53 -13.21
N GLU A 99 4.73 -12.96 -12.40
CA GLU A 99 4.55 -13.74 -11.19
C GLU A 99 4.84 -12.87 -9.97
N PHE A 100 3.85 -12.71 -9.10
CA PHE A 100 3.97 -12.06 -7.80
C PHE A 100 4.07 -13.14 -6.73
N GLU A 101 5.21 -13.21 -6.05
CA GLU A 101 5.51 -14.28 -5.09
C GLU A 101 4.95 -13.99 -3.70
N ASP A 102 5.01 -15.00 -2.82
CA ASP A 102 4.64 -14.85 -1.40
C ASP A 102 5.71 -14.05 -0.66
N THR A 103 5.39 -12.79 -0.31
CA THR A 103 6.23 -11.93 0.52
C THR A 103 5.38 -11.05 1.42
N LYS A 104 5.96 -10.63 2.55
CA LYS A 104 5.39 -9.59 3.44
C LYS A 104 5.73 -8.17 2.98
N GLU A 105 6.69 -8.02 2.08
CA GLU A 105 7.26 -6.73 1.70
C GLU A 105 6.51 -6.15 0.50
N GLY A 106 5.50 -5.31 0.77
CA GLY A 106 4.55 -4.76 -0.20
C GLY A 106 3.20 -4.42 0.46
N PHE A 107 2.17 -3.93 -0.24
CA PHE A 107 2.09 -3.52 -1.65
C PHE A 107 1.83 -2.00 -1.74
N LEU A 108 0.65 -1.54 -1.33
CA LEU A 108 0.39 -0.11 -1.09
C LEU A 108 0.87 0.24 0.31
N ALA A 109 1.70 1.26 0.42
CA ALA A 109 2.35 1.59 1.69
C ALA A 109 2.48 3.09 1.90
N ILE A 110 2.49 3.48 3.18
CA ILE A 110 2.79 4.81 3.64
C ILE A 110 3.86 4.76 4.74
N ARG A 111 4.72 5.78 4.77
CA ARG A 111 5.60 6.05 5.90
C ARG A 111 4.93 7.09 6.79
N VAL A 112 4.50 6.69 7.98
CA VAL A 112 3.89 7.63 8.93
C VAL A 112 4.95 8.58 9.53
N ALA A 113 4.48 9.71 10.04
CA ALA A 113 5.32 10.68 10.72
C ALA A 113 6.06 10.01 11.91
N PRO A 114 7.37 10.26 12.12
CA PRO A 114 8.11 9.66 13.23
C PRO A 114 7.45 9.87 14.60
N THR A 115 6.83 11.03 14.83
CA THR A 115 6.14 11.36 16.09
C THR A 115 4.84 10.58 16.31
N MET A 116 4.28 9.98 15.26
CA MET A 116 3.06 9.15 15.31
C MET A 116 3.38 7.64 15.37
N THR A 117 4.65 7.24 15.34
CA THR A 117 4.97 5.81 15.43
C THR A 117 4.68 5.26 16.83
N GLU A 118 4.30 3.99 16.95
CA GLU A 118 4.09 3.34 18.25
C GLU A 118 5.27 3.50 19.20
N LYS A 119 6.51 3.40 18.68
CA LYS A 119 7.74 3.63 19.44
C LYS A 119 7.85 5.03 20.07
N ASN A 120 7.10 6.00 19.55
CA ASN A 120 7.06 7.38 20.03
C ASN A 120 5.69 7.75 20.63
N GLY A 121 4.91 6.76 21.06
CA GLY A 121 3.63 6.98 21.75
C GLY A 121 2.40 7.08 20.84
N GLY A 122 2.54 6.82 19.53
CA GLY A 122 1.40 6.60 18.66
C GLY A 122 0.70 5.26 18.94
N ILE A 123 -0.47 5.07 18.34
CA ILE A 123 -1.32 3.90 18.54
C ILE A 123 -1.67 3.33 17.17
N ILE A 124 -1.51 2.01 17.04
CA ILE A 124 -1.98 1.24 15.88
C ILE A 124 -3.28 0.56 16.30
N THR A 125 -4.36 0.70 15.53
CA THR A 125 -5.66 0.08 15.85
C THR A 125 -6.26 -0.54 14.59
N ASN A 126 -6.80 -1.76 14.68
CA ASN A 126 -7.54 -2.39 13.58
C ASN A 126 -9.06 -2.31 13.77
N ALA A 127 -9.82 -2.76 12.77
CA ALA A 127 -11.28 -2.73 12.79
C ALA A 127 -11.92 -3.54 13.92
N GLU A 128 -11.19 -4.55 14.42
CA GLU A 128 -11.60 -5.41 15.53
C GLU A 128 -11.35 -4.75 16.91
N GLY A 129 -10.73 -3.57 16.95
CA GLY A 129 -10.38 -2.84 18.17
C GLY A 129 -9.11 -3.35 18.84
N GLU A 130 -8.35 -4.20 18.18
CA GLU A 130 -7.05 -4.66 18.66
C GLU A 130 -6.00 -3.57 18.47
N VAL A 131 -5.06 -3.48 19.42
CA VAL A 131 -4.09 -2.38 19.49
C VAL A 131 -2.65 -2.87 19.42
N GLY A 132 -1.83 -2.15 18.65
CA GLY A 132 -0.38 -2.28 18.58
C GLY A 132 0.13 -3.25 17.51
N GLU A 133 1.42 -3.14 17.17
CA GLU A 133 2.09 -3.94 16.13
C GLU A 133 1.85 -5.44 16.35
N THR A 134 2.05 -5.93 17.58
CA THR A 134 1.91 -7.34 17.93
C THR A 134 0.54 -7.90 17.55
N ASN A 135 -0.51 -7.10 17.71
CA ASN A 135 -1.88 -7.55 17.47
C ASN A 135 -2.37 -7.25 16.07
N CYS A 136 -1.75 -6.30 15.34
CA CYS A 136 -2.21 -5.91 14.00
C CYS A 136 -1.34 -6.48 12.88
N TRP A 137 -0.09 -6.90 13.15
CA TRP A 137 0.82 -7.36 12.11
C TRP A 137 0.38 -8.66 11.45
N GLY A 138 0.32 -8.66 10.12
CA GLY A 138 0.01 -9.80 9.27
C GLY A 138 -1.45 -10.24 9.28
N LYS A 139 -2.31 -9.57 10.05
CA LYS A 139 -3.73 -9.84 10.09
C LYS A 139 -4.44 -9.22 8.89
N THR A 140 -5.53 -9.86 8.48
CA THR A 140 -6.54 -9.27 7.62
C THR A 140 -7.48 -8.43 8.50
N SER A 141 -7.89 -7.25 8.03
CA SER A 141 -8.86 -6.40 8.70
C SER A 141 -9.50 -5.47 7.67
N ALA A 142 -10.72 -4.98 7.92
CA ALA A 142 -11.37 -4.01 7.04
C ALA A 142 -10.53 -2.72 6.90
N TRP A 143 -9.89 -2.33 7.98
CA TRP A 143 -9.00 -1.18 8.04
C TRP A 143 -8.00 -1.32 9.19
N VAL A 144 -6.86 -0.65 9.06
CA VAL A 144 -5.94 -0.38 10.18
C VAL A 144 -5.66 1.11 10.20
N ASP A 145 -5.45 1.67 11.39
CA ASP A 145 -5.18 3.08 11.62
C ASP A 145 -3.91 3.28 12.45
N TYR A 146 -3.16 4.33 12.13
CA TYR A 146 -2.15 4.91 12.99
C TYR A 146 -2.62 6.27 13.47
N SER A 147 -2.71 6.47 14.78
CA SER A 147 -3.08 7.73 15.40
C SER A 147 -2.01 8.21 16.38
N GLY A 148 -1.78 9.52 16.47
CA GLY A 148 -0.77 10.09 17.36
C GLY A 148 -0.60 11.60 17.20
N LEU A 149 0.47 12.14 17.78
CA LEU A 149 0.76 13.57 17.68
C LEU A 149 1.68 13.86 16.49
N VAL A 150 1.28 14.83 15.67
CA VAL A 150 2.14 15.45 14.66
C VAL A 150 2.07 16.96 14.86
N ASP A 151 3.22 17.59 15.08
CA ASP A 151 3.33 19.01 15.43
C ASP A 151 2.41 19.41 16.59
N GLY A 152 2.32 18.55 17.61
CA GLY A 152 1.47 18.74 18.79
C GLY A 152 -0.03 18.57 18.57
N LYS A 153 -0.47 18.22 17.35
CA LYS A 153 -1.89 18.02 17.01
C LYS A 153 -2.22 16.53 16.94
N PRO A 154 -3.34 16.08 17.52
CA PRO A 154 -3.80 14.71 17.36
C PRO A 154 -4.33 14.51 15.94
N VAL A 155 -3.72 13.59 15.20
CA VAL A 155 -4.07 13.23 13.82
C VAL A 155 -3.85 11.74 13.62
N GLY A 156 -4.44 11.18 12.55
CA GLY A 156 -4.24 9.79 12.18
C GLY A 156 -4.31 9.55 10.68
N VAL A 157 -3.87 8.35 10.30
CA VAL A 157 -3.93 7.83 8.94
C VAL A 157 -4.34 6.37 8.95
N ALA A 158 -5.36 6.06 8.15
CA ALA A 158 -5.88 4.70 8.00
C ALA A 158 -5.72 4.20 6.57
N LEU A 159 -5.44 2.90 6.42
CA LEU A 159 -5.52 2.17 5.16
C LEU A 159 -6.72 1.23 5.19
N PHE A 160 -7.49 1.20 4.11
CA PHE A 160 -8.73 0.43 3.97
C PHE A 160 -8.58 -0.66 2.91
N ASP A 161 -9.07 -1.85 3.21
CA ASP A 161 -9.20 -2.94 2.24
C ASP A 161 -10.60 -2.94 1.62
N HIS A 162 -10.70 -3.02 0.30
CA HIS A 162 -12.02 -3.14 -0.32
C HIS A 162 -12.50 -4.60 -0.27
N PRO A 163 -13.71 -4.91 0.21
CA PRO A 163 -14.21 -6.28 0.30
C PRO A 163 -14.42 -6.96 -1.07
N GLY A 164 -14.46 -6.16 -2.14
CA GLY A 164 -14.48 -6.64 -3.53
C GLY A 164 -13.11 -6.97 -4.11
N ASN A 165 -12.02 -6.79 -3.36
CA ASN A 165 -10.70 -7.30 -3.77
C ASN A 165 -10.76 -8.83 -3.84
N PHE A 166 -10.00 -9.40 -4.78
CA PHE A 166 -10.01 -10.84 -5.06
C PHE A 166 -9.69 -11.73 -3.83
N ARG A 167 -8.99 -11.18 -2.81
CA ARG A 167 -8.87 -11.76 -1.47
C ARG A 167 -8.68 -10.64 -0.42
N PRO A 168 -8.99 -10.90 0.87
CA PRO A 168 -8.66 -9.97 1.95
C PRO A 168 -7.14 -9.74 2.04
N SER A 169 -6.75 -8.48 2.09
CA SER A 169 -5.36 -8.07 2.21
C SER A 169 -4.88 -8.13 3.64
N ARG A 170 -3.58 -8.35 3.82
CA ARG A 170 -2.89 -8.42 5.11
C ARG A 170 -2.10 -7.14 5.36
N TYR A 171 -2.02 -6.73 6.62
CA TYR A 171 -1.33 -5.49 7.00
C TYR A 171 0.09 -5.72 7.50
N HIS A 172 1.06 -5.07 6.85
CA HIS A 172 2.42 -4.96 7.37
C HIS A 172 2.56 -3.68 8.17
N VAL A 173 2.10 -3.70 9.41
CA VAL A 173 2.36 -2.63 10.38
C VAL A 173 3.67 -2.84 11.11
N ARG A 174 4.35 -1.73 11.42
CA ARG A 174 5.54 -1.71 12.27
C ARG A 174 5.44 -0.56 13.25
N GLY A 175 5.83 -0.78 14.49
CA GLY A 175 5.89 0.23 15.53
C GLY A 175 6.93 1.32 15.25
N TYR A 176 7.80 1.14 14.26
CA TYR A 176 8.71 2.18 13.74
C TYR A 176 8.14 2.99 12.55
N GLY A 177 6.91 2.72 12.13
CA GLY A 177 6.17 3.54 11.17
C GLY A 177 6.19 3.11 9.70
N LEU A 178 6.57 1.86 9.39
CA LEU A 178 6.19 1.25 8.11
C LEU A 178 4.74 0.79 8.24
N PHE A 179 3.90 1.20 7.29
CA PHE A 179 2.48 0.85 7.27
C PHE A 179 2.08 0.49 5.85
N ALA A 180 1.82 -0.80 5.60
CA ALA A 180 1.45 -1.29 4.29
C ALA A 180 0.27 -2.25 4.34
N ILE A 181 -0.43 -2.37 3.22
CA ILE A 181 -1.48 -3.34 2.95
C ILE A 181 -1.12 -4.11 1.69
N SER A 182 -1.24 -5.44 1.75
CA SER A 182 -0.79 -6.33 0.69
C SER A 182 -1.77 -7.47 0.47
N PRO A 183 -2.14 -7.79 -0.78
CA PRO A 183 -2.89 -9.00 -1.08
C PRO A 183 -2.01 -10.26 -1.19
N PHE A 184 -0.71 -10.13 -0.92
CA PHE A 184 0.29 -11.18 -0.99
C PHE A 184 0.73 -11.64 0.42
N GLY A 185 1.52 -12.72 0.48
CA GLY A 185 2.18 -13.13 1.72
C GLY A 185 1.37 -14.04 2.63
N GLU A 186 0.39 -14.78 2.11
CA GLU A 186 -0.43 -15.73 2.89
C GLU A 186 0.43 -16.63 3.77
N LYS A 187 1.50 -17.21 3.21
CA LYS A 187 2.39 -18.10 3.93
C LYS A 187 3.27 -17.36 4.93
N VAL A 188 3.91 -16.27 4.50
CA VAL A 188 4.82 -15.50 5.36
C VAL A 188 4.10 -14.89 6.56
N TYR A 189 2.93 -14.27 6.37
CA TYR A 189 2.18 -13.66 7.47
C TYR A 189 1.58 -14.69 8.42
N SER A 190 1.13 -15.83 7.89
CA SER A 190 0.58 -16.92 8.70
C SER A 190 1.67 -17.81 9.35
N LYS A 191 2.96 -17.50 9.14
CA LYS A 191 4.09 -18.33 9.59
C LYS A 191 3.98 -19.79 9.12
N GLY A 192 3.48 -19.99 7.91
CA GLY A 192 3.31 -21.31 7.29
C GLY A 192 2.03 -22.04 7.65
N ALA A 193 1.12 -21.44 8.42
CA ALA A 193 -0.19 -22.05 8.68
C ALA A 193 -1.11 -22.02 7.45
N SER A 194 -0.85 -21.11 6.51
CA SER A 194 -1.48 -21.06 5.19
C SER A 194 -0.43 -21.34 4.11
N GLU A 195 -0.86 -21.95 3.01
CA GLU A 195 0.02 -22.14 1.84
C GLU A 195 0.30 -20.83 1.13
N ALA A 196 1.41 -20.80 0.38
CA ALA A 196 1.70 -19.68 -0.49
C ALA A 196 0.62 -19.61 -1.57
N ALA A 197 0.16 -18.40 -1.86
CA ALA A 197 -0.85 -18.16 -2.88
C ALA A 197 -0.36 -17.04 -3.82
N PRO A 198 0.68 -17.31 -4.63
CA PRO A 198 1.22 -16.37 -5.60
C PRO A 198 0.18 -15.99 -6.65
N ILE A 199 0.43 -14.90 -7.36
CA ILE A 199 -0.41 -14.48 -8.50
C ILE A 199 0.42 -14.58 -9.77
N HIS A 200 -0.04 -15.43 -10.70
CA HIS A 200 0.54 -15.58 -12.02
C HIS A 200 -0.40 -14.93 -13.03
N LEU A 201 0.08 -13.91 -13.71
CA LEU A 201 -0.65 -13.23 -14.78
C LEU A 201 -0.03 -13.58 -16.13
N GLN A 202 -0.83 -14.09 -17.05
CA GLN A 202 -0.49 -14.27 -18.45
C GLN A 202 -0.64 -12.96 -19.23
N PRO A 203 0.01 -12.81 -20.39
CA PRO A 203 -0.17 -11.64 -21.24
C PRO A 203 -1.65 -11.35 -21.53
N GLY A 204 -2.08 -10.11 -21.27
CA GLY A 204 -3.47 -9.67 -21.42
C GLY A 204 -4.36 -9.83 -20.18
N GLU A 205 -3.91 -10.59 -19.17
CA GLU A 205 -4.60 -10.65 -17.87
C GLU A 205 -4.35 -9.39 -17.05
N LYS A 206 -5.28 -9.13 -16.13
CA LYS A 206 -5.25 -7.95 -15.25
C LYS A 206 -5.36 -8.40 -13.81
N PHE A 207 -4.54 -7.80 -12.96
CA PHE A 207 -4.70 -7.87 -11.52
C PHE A 207 -5.22 -6.53 -11.03
N HIS A 208 -6.33 -6.55 -10.29
CA HIS A 208 -7.01 -5.34 -9.82
C HIS A 208 -7.20 -5.39 -8.32
N VAL A 209 -6.86 -4.29 -7.65
CA VAL A 209 -7.11 -4.07 -6.22
C VAL A 209 -7.48 -2.63 -5.97
N LYS A 210 -8.31 -2.43 -4.94
CA LYS A 210 -8.78 -1.12 -4.51
C LYS A 210 -8.52 -0.93 -3.03
N TYR A 211 -7.94 0.21 -2.68
CA TYR A 211 -7.60 0.57 -1.31
C TYR A 211 -8.01 2.00 -1.00
N GLY A 212 -8.35 2.25 0.26
CA GLY A 212 -8.55 3.61 0.78
C GLY A 212 -7.35 4.06 1.60
N LEU A 213 -7.04 5.35 1.54
CA LEU A 213 -6.12 6.03 2.44
C LEU A 213 -6.83 7.25 3.01
N LEU A 214 -7.14 7.22 4.30
CA LEU A 214 -7.80 8.31 5.00
C LEU A 214 -6.79 9.05 5.85
N ALA A 215 -6.69 10.37 5.69
CA ALA A 215 -6.06 11.24 6.68
C ALA A 215 -7.14 11.91 7.55
N HIS A 216 -7.02 11.83 8.87
CA HIS A 216 -8.01 12.42 9.78
C HIS A 216 -7.38 13.16 10.96
N THR A 217 -8.21 13.94 11.65
CA THR A 217 -7.87 14.54 12.94
C THR A 217 -8.28 13.58 14.06
N GLY A 218 -7.60 13.66 15.20
CA GLY A 218 -7.92 12.86 16.37
C GLY A 218 -7.44 11.41 16.26
N ASN A 219 -8.21 10.50 16.86
CA ASN A 219 -8.02 9.05 16.90
C ASN A 219 -9.07 8.33 16.04
N VAL A 220 -9.12 7.00 16.07
CA VAL A 220 -10.10 6.20 15.31
C VAL A 220 -11.56 6.62 15.52
N GLU A 221 -11.93 7.00 16.75
CA GLU A 221 -13.30 7.39 17.11
C GLU A 221 -13.64 8.80 16.60
N SER A 222 -12.82 9.78 16.96
CA SER A 222 -13.03 11.19 16.56
C SER A 222 -12.76 11.43 15.06
N GLY A 223 -11.91 10.61 14.46
CA GLY A 223 -11.67 10.53 13.02
C GLY A 223 -12.76 9.78 12.25
N LYS A 224 -13.69 9.14 12.96
CA LYS A 224 -14.84 8.39 12.39
C LYS A 224 -14.41 7.33 11.38
N VAL A 225 -13.29 6.65 11.65
CA VAL A 225 -12.63 5.76 10.68
C VAL A 225 -13.58 4.68 10.17
N ALA A 226 -14.35 4.05 11.07
CA ALA A 226 -15.35 3.03 10.69
C ALA A 226 -16.49 3.59 9.81
N GLU A 227 -16.95 4.82 10.07
CA GLU A 227 -17.98 5.47 9.25
C GLU A 227 -17.45 5.79 7.84
N VAL A 228 -16.22 6.30 7.75
CA VAL A 228 -15.58 6.63 6.46
C VAL A 228 -15.24 5.36 5.68
N TYR A 229 -14.89 4.26 6.36
CA TYR A 229 -14.75 2.95 5.71
C TYR A 229 -16.07 2.50 5.07
N ALA A 230 -17.21 2.63 5.76
CA ALA A 230 -18.50 2.29 5.18
C ALA A 230 -18.82 3.15 3.93
N GLN A 231 -18.50 4.45 3.98
CA GLN A 231 -18.62 5.35 2.82
C GLN A 231 -17.71 4.94 1.67
N PHE A 232 -16.45 4.59 1.96
CA PHE A 232 -15.49 4.08 0.97
C PHE A 232 -16.09 2.87 0.24
N VAL A 233 -16.53 1.85 0.97
CA VAL A 233 -17.13 0.64 0.36
C VAL A 233 -18.38 0.99 -0.46
N GLU A 234 -19.20 1.94 -0.02
CA GLU A 234 -20.39 2.36 -0.77
C GLU A 234 -20.06 3.11 -2.06
N TRP A 235 -19.13 4.07 -2.01
CA TRP A 235 -18.79 4.92 -3.15
C TRP A 235 -17.99 4.20 -4.23
N THR A 236 -17.39 3.06 -3.89
CA THR A 236 -16.49 2.33 -4.79
C THR A 236 -17.00 0.95 -5.19
N LYS A 237 -18.30 0.70 -5.03
CA LYS A 237 -18.99 -0.50 -5.53
C LYS A 237 -18.83 -0.67 -7.04
#